data_AF-A0A934LWR1-F1
#
_entry.id   AF-A0A934LWR1-F1
#
_cell.length_a   1.000
_cell.length_b   1.000
_cell.length_c   1.000
_cell.angle_alpha   90.00
_cell.angle_beta   90.00
_cell.angle_gamma   90.00
#
_symmetry.space_group_name_H-M   'P 1'
#
loop_
_entity.id
_entity.type
_entity.pdbx_description
1 polymer ?
#
loop_
_entity_poly.entity_id
_entity_poly.type
_entity_poly.pdbx_seq_one_letter_code
_entity_poly.pdbx_strand_id
1 'polypeptide(L)'
;SGYFSMEKDGSGRTMLKTGPKFFDLAHIRLYLMDGQPFADPVRVNGVPGMRLVYESDEESDIRDFFQEVKHIKIFERVPGAVIRGQARPGERVFAEGIAHTNRGRGFLVSAGALTGAKGVFELRVYYPSKTPYENGIGVAGPYTVRAGQKSFRVAVTEDAVTGGKVIEADPASR
;
A
#
# COMPACT_ATOMS: atom_id res chain seq x y z
N SER A 1 3.39 17.62 -22.52
CA SER A 1 3.29 16.15 -22.37
C SER A 1 2.57 15.72 -21.09
N GLY A 2 2.36 16.59 -20.08
CA GLY A 2 1.71 16.24 -18.81
C GLY A 2 2.60 15.51 -17.82
N TYR A 3 3.76 15.02 -18.27
CA TYR A 3 4.81 14.42 -17.44
C TYR A 3 5.80 15.45 -16.94
N PHE A 4 6.30 16.30 -17.84
CA PHE A 4 7.24 17.37 -17.50
C PHE A 4 6.94 18.63 -18.31
N SER A 5 7.32 19.78 -17.74
CA SER A 5 7.41 21.08 -18.42
C SER A 5 8.76 21.72 -18.11
N MET A 6 9.24 22.56 -19.03
CA MET A 6 10.37 23.46 -18.78
C MET A 6 9.79 24.80 -18.33
N GLU A 7 10.18 25.26 -17.15
CA GLU A 7 9.76 26.55 -16.59
C GLU A 7 11.00 27.36 -16.20
N LYS A 8 10.91 28.69 -16.14
CA LYS A 8 11.98 29.51 -15.56
C LYS A 8 11.66 29.78 -14.10
N ASP A 9 12.65 29.65 -13.22
CA ASP A 9 12.50 30.09 -11.84
C ASP A 9 12.61 31.63 -11.72
N GLY A 10 12.48 32.15 -10.50
CA GLY A 10 12.60 33.59 -10.22
C GLY A 10 13.97 34.19 -10.56
N SER A 11 15.00 33.36 -10.81
CA SER A 11 16.33 33.78 -11.26
C SER A 11 16.52 33.68 -12.79
N GLY A 12 15.51 33.21 -13.51
CA GLY A 12 15.55 33.00 -14.96
C GLY A 12 16.21 31.67 -15.39
N ARG A 13 16.58 30.81 -14.43
CA ARG A 13 17.14 29.48 -14.71
C ARG A 13 16.05 28.55 -15.21
N THR A 14 16.35 27.79 -16.25
CA THR A 14 15.39 26.80 -16.76
C THR A 14 15.39 25.57 -15.85
N MET A 15 14.21 25.21 -15.36
CA MET A 15 13.96 24.09 -14.49
C MET A 15 13.00 23.11 -15.15
N LEU A 16 13.24 21.81 -14.92
CA LEU A 16 12.29 20.77 -15.23
C LEU A 16 11.28 20.67 -14.09
N LYS A 17 9.99 20.84 -14.39
CA LYS A 17 8.91 20.67 -13.42
C LYS A 17 8.10 19.44 -13.74
N THR A 18 7.74 18.67 -12.72
CA THR A 18 6.88 17.50 -12.87
C THR A 18 5.42 17.93 -13.05
N GLY A 19 4.75 17.33 -14.03
CA GLY A 19 3.32 17.48 -14.26
C GLY A 19 2.51 16.33 -13.65
N PRO A 20 1.17 16.41 -13.65
CA PRO A 20 0.33 15.40 -13.00
C PRO A 20 0.57 13.95 -13.46
N LYS A 21 0.82 13.72 -14.75
CA LYS A 21 1.04 12.35 -15.30
C LYS A 21 2.34 11.72 -14.82
N PHE A 22 3.28 12.49 -14.27
CA PHE A 22 4.50 11.96 -13.65
C PHE A 22 4.14 11.02 -12.49
N PHE A 23 3.19 11.42 -11.65
CA PHE A 23 2.76 10.65 -10.48
C PHE A 23 1.93 9.40 -10.84
N ASP A 24 1.49 9.28 -12.10
CA ASP A 24 0.81 8.08 -12.60
C ASP A 24 1.77 6.97 -13.04
N LEU A 25 3.07 7.27 -13.21
CA LEU A 25 4.06 6.27 -13.61
C LEU A 25 4.23 5.21 -12.52
N ALA A 26 4.19 3.94 -12.90
CA ALA A 26 4.32 2.82 -11.96
C ALA A 26 5.60 2.92 -11.12
N HIS A 27 6.72 3.30 -11.75
CA HIS A 27 7.99 3.50 -11.05
C HIS A 27 7.89 4.59 -9.96
N ILE A 28 7.24 5.72 -10.25
CA ILE A 28 7.09 6.82 -9.30
C ILE A 28 6.22 6.40 -8.11
N ARG A 29 5.13 5.68 -8.38
CA ARG A 29 4.24 5.14 -7.34
C ARG A 29 4.92 4.10 -6.45
N LEU A 30 5.76 3.25 -7.03
CA LEU A 30 6.58 2.32 -6.27
C LEU A 30 7.61 3.07 -5.43
N TYR A 31 8.45 3.90 -6.07
CA TYR A 31 9.60 4.50 -5.43
C TYR A 31 9.22 5.55 -4.37
N LEU A 32 8.29 6.46 -4.69
CA LEU A 32 7.90 7.53 -3.77
C LEU A 32 6.83 7.11 -2.75
N MET A 33 5.94 6.16 -3.09
CA MET A 33 4.77 5.82 -2.25
C MET A 33 4.78 4.37 -1.75
N ASP A 34 5.89 3.64 -1.85
CA ASP A 34 6.00 2.24 -1.45
C ASP A 34 4.97 1.31 -2.12
N GLY A 35 4.49 1.71 -3.31
CA GLY A 35 3.41 1.04 -4.03
C GLY A 35 2.04 1.16 -3.37
N GLN A 36 1.88 1.96 -2.33
CA GLN A 36 0.63 2.18 -1.60
C GLN A 36 -0.17 3.35 -2.18
N PRO A 37 -1.52 3.32 -2.06
CA PRO A 37 -2.33 4.48 -2.38
C PRO A 37 -2.12 5.60 -1.36
N PHE A 38 -2.19 6.84 -1.83
CA PHE A 38 -2.07 8.04 -1.01
C PHE A 38 -2.99 9.13 -1.56
N ALA A 39 -3.53 10.01 -0.72
CA ALA A 39 -4.60 10.93 -1.14
C ALA A 39 -4.28 12.42 -0.95
N ASP A 40 -3.28 12.80 -0.15
CA ASP A 40 -3.05 14.19 0.27
C ASP A 40 -1.54 14.51 0.38
N PRO A 41 -0.94 15.44 -0.40
CA PRO A 41 -1.59 16.51 -1.16
C PRO A 41 -1.99 16.13 -2.59
N VAL A 42 -1.50 15.00 -3.10
CA VAL A 42 -1.81 14.52 -4.45
C VAL A 42 -2.30 13.10 -4.37
N ARG A 43 -3.45 12.83 -4.99
CA ARG A 43 -3.99 11.48 -5.07
C ARG A 43 -3.13 10.62 -6.00
N VAL A 44 -2.55 9.58 -5.42
CA VAL A 44 -1.76 8.56 -6.10
C VAL A 44 -2.40 7.20 -5.86
N ASN A 45 -2.64 6.47 -6.93
CA ASN A 45 -3.09 5.09 -6.82
C ASN A 45 -1.92 4.19 -6.41
N GLY A 46 -2.17 3.14 -5.65
CA GLY A 46 -1.17 2.11 -5.41
C GLY A 46 -0.76 1.38 -6.71
N VAL A 47 0.16 0.44 -6.59
CA VAL A 47 0.55 -0.47 -7.68
C VAL A 47 0.13 -1.89 -7.28
N PRO A 48 -1.09 -2.32 -7.65
CA PRO A 48 -1.62 -3.62 -7.26
C PRO A 48 -0.69 -4.77 -7.65
N GLY A 49 -0.49 -5.70 -6.71
CA GLY A 49 0.36 -6.88 -6.91
C GLY A 49 1.85 -6.62 -6.72
N MET A 50 2.27 -5.42 -6.36
CA MET A 50 3.66 -5.12 -6.02
C MET A 50 3.80 -4.88 -4.51
N ARG A 51 4.81 -5.45 -3.89
CA ARG A 51 5.17 -5.20 -2.49
C ARG A 51 6.65 -4.85 -2.35
N LEU A 52 6.97 -3.94 -1.44
CA LEU A 52 8.34 -3.65 -1.05
C LEU A 52 8.90 -4.86 -0.30
N VAL A 53 10.08 -5.34 -0.70
CA VAL A 53 10.77 -6.46 -0.03
C VAL A 53 12.11 -6.06 0.56
N TYR A 54 12.65 -4.93 0.11
CA TYR A 54 13.89 -4.36 0.62
C TYR A 54 13.95 -2.86 0.36
N GLU A 55 14.54 -2.13 1.30
CA GLU A 55 15.07 -0.80 1.10
C GLU A 55 16.49 -0.67 1.68
N SER A 56 17.29 0.21 1.07
CA SER A 56 18.64 0.54 1.53
C SER A 56 18.63 1.35 2.82
N ASP A 57 19.79 1.45 3.45
CA ASP A 57 19.96 2.30 4.62
C ASP A 57 20.06 3.78 4.22
N GLU A 58 20.73 4.06 3.11
CA GLU A 58 20.96 5.38 2.57
C GLU A 58 19.65 6.05 2.11
N GLU A 59 19.48 7.32 2.44
CA GLU A 59 18.46 8.19 1.87
C GLU A 59 18.78 8.54 0.42
N SER A 60 17.74 8.78 -0.37
CA SER A 60 17.87 9.38 -1.70
C SER A 60 18.15 10.89 -1.61
N ASP A 61 18.55 11.48 -2.73
CA ASP A 61 18.72 12.93 -2.83
C ASP A 61 17.38 13.70 -2.94
N ILE A 62 16.24 13.01 -2.87
CA ILE A 62 14.92 13.65 -2.91
C ILE A 62 14.68 14.38 -1.58
N ARG A 63 14.63 15.70 -1.65
CA ARG A 63 14.31 16.59 -0.52
C ARG A 63 12.86 17.08 -0.61
N ASP A 64 12.36 17.62 0.50
CA ASP A 64 11.04 18.25 0.62
C ASP A 64 9.84 17.36 0.24
N PHE A 65 10.03 16.04 0.30
CA PHE A 65 8.94 15.08 0.22
C PHE A 65 8.37 14.82 1.62
N PHE A 66 7.06 14.56 1.73
CA PHE A 66 6.38 14.42 3.03
C PHE A 66 6.84 13.20 3.84
N GLN A 67 7.57 12.27 3.20
CA GLN A 67 8.18 11.13 3.84
C GLN A 67 9.62 10.92 3.35
N GLU A 68 10.40 10.23 4.17
CA GLU A 68 11.74 9.78 3.80
C GLU A 68 11.69 8.85 2.58
N VAL A 69 12.55 9.10 1.60
CA VAL A 69 12.70 8.25 0.41
C VAL A 69 14.08 7.62 0.42
N LYS A 70 14.14 6.29 0.57
CA LYS A 70 15.39 5.51 0.53
C LYS A 70 15.98 5.43 -0.88
N HIS A 71 17.31 5.37 -0.96
CA HIS A 71 18.08 5.38 -2.20
C HIS A 71 17.70 4.20 -3.11
N ILE A 72 17.69 2.98 -2.57
CA ILE A 72 17.30 1.76 -3.28
C ILE A 72 16.05 1.17 -2.64
N LYS A 73 15.09 0.78 -3.48
CA LYS A 73 13.91 0.01 -3.10
C LYS A 73 13.74 -1.15 -4.08
N ILE A 74 13.57 -2.36 -3.57
CA ILE A 74 13.29 -3.56 -4.38
C ILE A 74 11.87 -4.00 -4.10
N PHE A 75 11.15 -4.27 -5.19
CA PHE A 75 9.78 -4.73 -5.16
C PHE A 75 9.66 -6.12 -5.78
N GLU A 76 8.74 -6.89 -5.23
CA GLU A 76 8.34 -8.18 -5.75
C GLU A 76 6.91 -8.11 -6.28
N ARG A 77 6.64 -8.85 -7.36
CA ARG A 77 5.27 -9.08 -7.82
C ARG A 77 4.68 -10.31 -7.16
N VAL A 78 3.56 -10.16 -6.45
CA VAL A 78 2.83 -11.25 -5.79
C VAL A 78 1.37 -11.28 -6.21
N PRO A 79 0.73 -12.47 -6.21
CA PRO A 79 -0.73 -12.56 -6.40
C PRO A 79 -1.51 -11.79 -5.32
N GLY A 80 -1.05 -11.82 -4.07
CA GLY A 80 -1.71 -11.20 -2.92
C GLY A 80 -2.84 -12.06 -2.36
N ALA A 81 -2.92 -12.13 -1.03
CA ALA A 81 -3.97 -12.84 -0.32
C ALA A 81 -5.31 -12.11 -0.48
N VAL A 82 -6.41 -12.85 -0.52
CA VAL A 82 -7.77 -12.29 -0.62
C VAL A 82 -8.49 -12.52 0.70
N ILE A 83 -8.71 -11.46 1.47
CA ILE A 83 -9.59 -11.50 2.64
C ILE A 83 -11.02 -11.37 2.12
N ARG A 84 -11.83 -12.39 2.35
CA ARG A 84 -13.21 -12.48 1.85
C ARG A 84 -14.20 -12.60 2.99
N GLY A 85 -15.35 -11.96 2.88
CA GLY A 85 -16.38 -12.06 3.90
C GLY A 85 -17.68 -11.40 3.49
N GLN A 86 -18.57 -11.20 4.47
CA GLN A 86 -19.88 -10.59 4.31
C GLN A 86 -20.00 -9.28 5.08
N ALA A 87 -20.64 -8.29 4.48
CA ALA A 87 -21.06 -7.04 5.09
C ALA A 87 -22.40 -6.59 4.47
N ARG A 88 -22.99 -5.48 4.93
CA ARG A 88 -24.26 -5.00 4.37
C ARG A 88 -24.05 -4.63 2.89
N PRO A 89 -25.03 -4.84 2.00
CA PRO A 89 -24.93 -4.37 0.62
C PRO A 89 -24.66 -2.86 0.55
N GLY A 90 -23.73 -2.43 -0.32
CA GLY A 90 -23.31 -1.03 -0.43
C GLY A 90 -22.43 -0.52 0.72
N GLU A 91 -22.01 -1.40 1.64
CA GLU A 91 -21.12 -1.07 2.74
C GLU A 91 -19.66 -1.01 2.27
N ARG A 92 -18.95 -0.02 2.79
CA ARG A 92 -17.53 0.16 2.53
C ARG A 92 -16.73 -0.66 3.53
N VAL A 93 -15.83 -1.49 3.01
CA VAL A 93 -14.99 -2.37 3.82
C VAL A 93 -13.53 -2.05 3.56
N PHE A 94 -12.74 -1.95 4.63
CA PHE A 94 -11.31 -1.69 4.54
C PHE A 94 -10.51 -2.65 5.40
N ALA A 95 -9.32 -3.01 4.94
CA ALA A 95 -8.29 -3.68 5.72
C ALA A 95 -7.08 -2.76 5.83
N GLU A 96 -6.55 -2.57 7.04
CA GLU A 96 -5.41 -1.70 7.32
C GLU A 96 -4.40 -2.38 8.24
N GLY A 97 -3.13 -2.04 8.05
CA GLY A 97 -2.02 -2.47 8.89
C GLY A 97 -0.81 -1.56 8.73
N ILE A 98 0.08 -1.56 9.73
CA ILE A 98 1.38 -0.88 9.62
C ILE A 98 2.42 -1.92 9.25
N ALA A 99 2.97 -1.80 8.04
CA ALA A 99 4.07 -2.62 7.58
C ALA A 99 5.39 -2.02 8.02
N HIS A 100 6.31 -2.86 8.50
CA HIS A 100 7.68 -2.46 8.84
C HIS A 100 8.66 -2.98 7.80
N THR A 101 9.56 -2.11 7.35
CA THR A 101 10.62 -2.47 6.40
C THR A 101 11.75 -3.23 7.08
N ASN A 102 12.71 -3.74 6.28
CA ASN A 102 13.97 -4.30 6.77
C ASN A 102 14.87 -3.27 7.48
N ARG A 103 14.46 -2.00 7.57
CA ARG A 103 15.12 -0.91 8.32
C ARG A 103 14.28 -0.43 9.51
N GLY A 104 13.12 -1.03 9.76
CA GLY A 104 12.21 -0.66 10.86
C GLY A 104 11.25 0.49 10.54
N ARG A 105 11.37 1.14 9.37
CA ARG A 105 10.44 2.19 8.92
C ARG A 105 9.03 1.63 8.81
N GLY A 106 8.07 2.31 9.42
CA GLY A 106 6.65 1.96 9.36
C GLY A 106 5.92 2.70 8.24
N PHE A 107 5.04 2.02 7.52
CA PHE A 107 4.14 2.65 6.55
C PHE A 107 2.77 1.98 6.55
N LEU A 108 1.72 2.76 6.26
CA LEU A 108 0.36 2.25 6.19
C LEU A 108 0.16 1.43 4.92
N VAL A 109 -0.31 0.20 5.07
CA VAL A 109 -0.85 -0.61 3.97
C VAL A 109 -2.36 -0.69 4.11
N SER A 110 -3.08 -0.49 3.01
CA SER A 110 -4.54 -0.51 3.02
C SER A 110 -5.13 -1.13 1.76
N ALA A 111 -6.27 -1.79 1.94
CA ALA A 111 -7.11 -2.29 0.86
C ALA A 111 -8.56 -1.91 1.15
N GLY A 112 -9.33 -1.57 0.11
CA GLY A 112 -10.72 -1.15 0.26
C GLY A 112 -11.61 -1.70 -0.84
N ALA A 113 -12.85 -2.03 -0.48
CA ALA A 113 -13.89 -2.46 -1.42
C ALA A 113 -15.26 -1.90 -1.01
N LEU A 114 -16.18 -1.85 -1.97
CA LEU A 114 -17.60 -1.61 -1.74
C LEU A 114 -18.33 -2.92 -2.00
N THR A 115 -19.17 -3.37 -1.06
CA THR A 115 -19.96 -4.59 -1.26
C THR A 115 -21.04 -4.39 -2.32
N GLY A 116 -21.24 -5.43 -3.14
CA GLY A 116 -22.36 -5.49 -4.07
C GLY A 116 -23.68 -5.89 -3.39
N ALA A 117 -24.72 -6.13 -4.19
CA ALA A 117 -26.05 -6.52 -3.72
C ALA A 117 -26.07 -7.78 -2.83
N LYS A 118 -25.09 -8.67 -3.00
CA LYS A 118 -24.96 -9.92 -2.22
C LYS A 118 -24.23 -9.74 -0.88
N GLY A 119 -23.74 -8.54 -0.55
CA GLY A 119 -23.01 -8.28 0.69
C GLY A 119 -21.57 -8.83 0.73
N VAL A 120 -21.11 -9.51 -0.30
CA VAL A 120 -19.75 -10.08 -0.35
C VAL A 120 -18.71 -8.98 -0.57
N PHE A 121 -17.63 -8.98 0.23
CA PHE A 121 -16.43 -8.19 -0.03
C PHE A 121 -15.23 -9.10 -0.29
N GLU A 122 -14.28 -8.59 -1.09
CA GLU A 122 -12.96 -9.18 -1.31
C GLU A 122 -11.91 -8.07 -1.21
N LEU A 123 -10.98 -8.20 -0.26
CA LEU A 123 -9.88 -7.28 -0.06
C LEU A 123 -8.57 -7.98 -0.36
N ARG A 124 -7.87 -7.50 -1.39
CA ARG A 124 -6.56 -8.05 -1.75
C ARG A 124 -5.46 -7.32 -1.01
N VAL A 125 -4.65 -8.06 -0.25
CA VAL A 125 -3.54 -7.53 0.54
C VAL A 125 -2.22 -8.19 0.13
N TYR A 126 -1.12 -7.43 0.21
CA TYR A 126 0.16 -7.82 -0.39
C TYR A 126 1.27 -8.06 0.63
N TYR A 127 1.02 -7.86 1.91
CA TYR A 127 2.00 -8.09 2.98
C TYR A 127 1.48 -9.13 3.97
N PRO A 128 2.33 -10.07 4.42
CA PRO A 128 1.97 -10.98 5.50
C PRO A 128 1.86 -10.23 6.83
N SER A 129 1.09 -10.78 7.75
CA SER A 129 1.17 -10.49 9.18
C SER A 129 2.43 -11.14 9.74
N LYS A 130 3.20 -10.38 10.52
CA LYS A 130 4.45 -10.82 11.14
C LYS A 130 4.45 -10.59 12.63
N THR A 131 5.16 -11.47 13.33
CA THR A 131 5.60 -11.21 14.69
C THR A 131 6.88 -10.36 14.70
N PRO A 132 7.21 -9.67 15.80
CA PRO A 132 8.40 -8.80 15.87
C PRO A 132 9.74 -9.48 15.54
N TYR A 133 9.81 -10.81 15.61
CA TYR A 133 11.03 -11.59 15.41
C TYR A 133 11.12 -12.22 14.01
N GLU A 134 10.10 -12.07 13.17
CA GLU A 134 10.11 -12.58 11.81
C GLU A 134 10.84 -11.64 10.86
N ASN A 135 11.78 -12.18 10.09
CA ASN A 135 12.56 -11.42 9.12
C ASN A 135 11.73 -10.95 7.92
N GLY A 136 12.14 -9.81 7.34
CA GLY A 136 11.58 -9.24 6.11
C GLY A 136 10.39 -8.32 6.33
N ILE A 137 9.87 -7.73 5.25
CA ILE A 137 8.83 -6.70 5.31
C ILE A 137 7.45 -7.33 5.54
N GLY A 138 6.64 -6.75 6.43
CA GLY A 138 5.30 -7.27 6.76
C GLY A 138 4.55 -6.41 7.78
N VAL A 139 3.26 -6.66 7.95
CA VAL A 139 2.39 -5.96 8.91
C VAL A 139 2.67 -6.45 10.33
N ALA A 140 2.88 -5.53 11.27
CA ALA A 140 3.01 -5.88 12.68
C ALA A 140 1.69 -6.45 13.23
N GLY A 141 1.60 -7.78 13.29
CA GLY A 141 0.42 -8.52 13.69
C GLY A 141 -0.70 -8.59 12.63
N PRO A 142 -1.94 -8.92 13.05
CA PRO A 142 -3.08 -9.03 12.15
C PRO A 142 -3.52 -7.68 11.55
N TYR A 143 -4.02 -7.71 10.31
CA TYR A 143 -4.75 -6.60 9.72
C TYR A 143 -6.01 -6.29 10.54
N THR A 144 -6.34 -5.02 10.67
CA THR A 144 -7.63 -4.57 11.18
C THR A 144 -8.58 -4.41 10.01
N VAL A 145 -9.66 -5.18 10.00
CA VAL A 145 -10.71 -5.09 8.96
C VAL A 145 -11.92 -4.40 9.54
N ARG A 146 -12.41 -3.37 8.85
CA ARG A 146 -13.58 -2.57 9.24
C ARG A 146 -14.66 -2.66 8.18
N ALA A 147 -15.86 -3.05 8.59
CA ALA A 147 -17.08 -3.06 7.79
C ALA A 147 -18.14 -2.22 8.51
N GLY A 148 -18.30 -0.97 8.09
CA GLY A 148 -19.12 0.01 8.82
C GLY A 148 -18.64 0.19 10.26
N GLN A 149 -19.49 -0.16 11.23
CA GLN A 149 -19.18 -0.09 12.67
C GLN A 149 -18.50 -1.36 13.23
N LYS A 150 -18.46 -2.45 12.46
CA LYS A 150 -17.82 -3.69 12.89
C LYS A 150 -16.33 -3.65 12.59
N SER A 151 -15.53 -4.13 13.54
CA SER A 151 -14.08 -4.28 13.37
C SER A 151 -13.66 -5.67 13.84
N PHE A 152 -12.82 -6.34 13.06
CA PHE A 152 -12.23 -7.64 13.40
C PHE A 152 -10.79 -7.72 12.90
N ARG A 153 -10.08 -8.77 13.29
CA ARG A 153 -8.64 -8.93 13.01
C ARG A 153 -8.41 -10.15 12.14
N VAL A 154 -7.63 -10.01 11.07
CA VAL A 154 -7.30 -11.11 10.14
C VAL A 154 -5.79 -11.23 10.03
N ALA A 155 -5.26 -12.38 10.44
CA ALA A 155 -3.86 -12.71 10.23
C ALA A 155 -3.68 -13.25 8.79
N VAL A 156 -2.65 -12.77 8.11
CA VAL A 156 -2.34 -13.15 6.73
C VAL A 156 -0.98 -13.82 6.70
N THR A 157 -0.88 -15.03 6.15
CA THR A 157 0.40 -15.72 6.05
C THR A 157 1.15 -15.34 4.78
N GLU A 158 2.48 -15.50 4.80
CA GLU A 158 3.33 -15.29 3.62
C GLU A 158 2.94 -16.21 2.44
N ASP A 159 2.58 -17.45 2.75
CA ASP A 159 2.09 -18.44 1.78
C ASP A 159 0.71 -18.06 1.22
N ALA A 160 -0.16 -17.39 1.99
CA ALA A 160 -1.40 -16.84 1.45
C ALA A 160 -1.13 -15.69 0.46
N VAL A 161 -0.13 -14.85 0.73
CA VAL A 161 0.25 -13.73 -0.15
C VAL A 161 0.85 -14.22 -1.46
N THR A 162 1.83 -15.12 -1.38
CA THR A 162 2.57 -15.64 -2.54
C THR A 162 1.73 -16.64 -3.34
N GLY A 163 0.86 -17.41 -2.68
CA GLY A 163 -0.06 -18.35 -3.32
C GLY A 163 -1.39 -17.73 -3.79
N GLY A 164 -1.69 -16.49 -3.41
CA GLY A 164 -2.95 -15.84 -3.77
C GLY A 164 -4.18 -16.44 -3.10
N LYS A 165 -4.03 -16.96 -1.87
CA LYS A 165 -5.06 -17.74 -1.19
C LYS A 165 -6.20 -16.85 -0.68
N VAL A 166 -7.39 -17.43 -0.63
CA VAL A 166 -8.57 -16.82 -0.01
C VAL A 166 -8.53 -17.14 1.49
N ILE A 167 -8.71 -16.10 2.30
CA ILE A 167 -8.88 -16.17 3.75
C ILE A 167 -10.31 -15.75 4.02
N GLU A 168 -11.15 -16.71 4.40
CA GLU A 168 -12.52 -16.43 4.80
C GLU A 168 -12.52 -15.76 6.17
N ALA A 169 -13.15 -14.59 6.25
CA ALA A 169 -13.25 -13.75 7.42
C ALA A 169 -14.72 -13.48 7.71
N ASP A 170 -15.24 -14.13 8.74
CA ASP A 170 -16.60 -13.91 9.19
C ASP A 170 -16.62 -12.88 10.33
N PRO A 171 -17.35 -11.76 10.20
CA PRO A 171 -17.61 -10.86 11.32
C PRO A 171 -18.38 -11.48 12.49
N ALA A 172 -18.76 -12.77 12.44
CA ALA A 172 -19.55 -13.47 13.47
C ALA A 172 -18.77 -14.34 14.48
N SER A 173 -17.45 -14.26 14.57
CA SER A 173 -16.69 -14.97 15.62
C SER A 173 -16.26 -14.06 16.79
N ARG A 174 -17.26 -13.51 17.49
CA ARG A 174 -17.29 -13.19 18.93
C ARG A 174 -18.62 -12.59 19.34
#